data_AF-A0A9D0H0Y0-F1
#
_entry.id   AF-A0A9D0H0Y0-F1
#
_cell.length_a   1.000
_cell.length_b   1.000
_cell.length_c   1.000
_cell.angle_alpha   90.00
_cell.angle_beta   90.00
_cell.angle_gamma   90.00
#
_symmetry.space_group_name_H-M   'P 1'
#
loop_
_entity.id
_entity.type
_entity.pdbx_description
1 polymer ?
#
loop_
_entity_poly.entity_id
_entity_poly.type
_entity_poly.pdbx_seq_one_letter_code
_entity_poly.pdbx_strand_id
1 'polypeptide(L)'
;MEQNKKSVLTVISLIVLGGSVIGSLFVGILVYFLLSSSGVSDALLKAVVSTVIIQIAFLIPVFLIRTMVDKYIVSKIKDVSKALQEVSTGNLDYEIKVEGNDELTELAESFERMRISMKTIMDKLEEGEI
;
A
#
# COMPACT_ATOMS: atom_id res chain seq x y z
N MET A 1 -21.09 -14.45 -0.15
CA MET A 1 -21.05 -13.19 0.63
C MET A 1 -19.65 -12.63 0.51
N GLU A 2 -19.44 -11.71 -0.43
CA GLU A 2 -18.15 -11.06 -0.65
C GLU A 2 -17.88 -10.14 0.54
N GLN A 3 -16.96 -10.55 1.42
CA GLN A 3 -16.59 -9.74 2.57
C GLN A 3 -15.94 -8.46 2.05
N ASN A 4 -16.60 -7.33 2.28
CA ASN A 4 -16.11 -5.98 2.01
C ASN A 4 -14.93 -5.68 2.98
N LYS A 5 -13.80 -6.37 2.78
CA LYS A 5 -12.57 -6.15 3.54
C LYS A 5 -12.00 -4.83 3.09
N LYS A 6 -12.05 -3.83 3.97
CA LYS A 6 -11.40 -2.54 3.74
C LYS A 6 -9.93 -2.79 3.39
N SER A 7 -9.46 -2.22 2.28
CA SER A 7 -8.05 -2.32 1.88
C SER A 7 -7.15 -1.86 3.04
N VAL A 8 -6.10 -2.63 3.33
CA VAL A 8 -5.11 -2.31 4.38
C VAL A 8 -4.55 -0.91 4.18
N LEU A 9 -4.33 -0.50 2.93
CA LEU A 9 -3.88 0.83 2.58
C LEU A 9 -4.86 1.93 3.04
N THR A 10 -6.16 1.67 2.98
CA THR A 10 -7.19 2.61 3.48
C THR A 10 -7.11 2.76 4.99
N VAL A 11 -6.87 1.67 5.72
CA VAL A 11 -6.69 1.71 7.18
C VAL A 11 -5.44 2.51 7.54
N ILE A 12 -4.32 2.26 6.85
CA ILE A 12 -3.07 3.01 7.05
C ILE A 12 -3.27 4.51 6.75
N SER A 13 -3.89 4.86 5.62
CA SER A 13 -4.16 6.27 5.30
C SER A 13 -5.01 6.95 6.36
N LEU A 14 -6.02 6.26 6.92
CA LEU A 14 -6.85 6.82 8.00
C LEU A 14 -6.05 7.05 9.29
N ILE A 15 -5.19 6.11 9.66
CA ILE A 15 -4.31 6.26 10.84
C ILE A 15 -3.36 7.44 10.66
N VAL A 16 -2.73 7.57 9.48
CA VAL A 16 -1.80 8.65 9.17
C VAL A 16 -2.50 10.01 9.19
N LEU A 17 -3.67 10.12 8.56
CA LEU A 17 -4.44 11.36 8.55
C LEU A 17 -4.93 11.73 9.97
N GLY A 18 -5.41 10.76 10.74
CA GLY A 18 -5.82 10.98 12.13
C GLY A 18 -4.67 11.48 13.00
N GLY A 19 -3.49 10.85 12.90
CA GLY A 19 -2.29 11.28 13.61
C GLY A 19 -1.82 12.67 13.20
N SER A 20 -1.90 13.01 11.91
CA SER A 20 -1.59 14.34 11.38
C SER A 20 -2.49 15.42 11.97
N VAL A 21 -3.80 15.16 12.11
CA VAL A 21 -4.73 16.10 12.74
C VAL A 21 -4.36 16.35 14.20
N ILE A 22 -4.10 15.30 14.98
CA ILE A 22 -3.70 15.45 16.39
C ILE A 22 -2.39 16.24 16.51
N GLY A 23 -1.39 15.91 15.69
CA GLY A 23 -0.10 16.62 15.67
C GLY A 23 -0.24 18.09 15.26
N SER A 24 -1.03 18.39 14.24
CA SER A 24 -1.23 19.75 13.75
C SER A 24 -1.97 20.64 14.76
N LEU A 25 -2.90 20.08 15.54
CA LEU A 25 -3.55 20.78 16.65
C LEU A 25 -2.56 21.10 17.77
N PHE A 26 -1.69 20.15 18.14
CA PHE A 26 -0.65 20.38 19.14
C PHE A 26 0.30 21.50 18.70
N VAL A 27 0.77 21.45 17.45
CA VAL A 27 1.61 22.50 16.86
C VAL A 27 0.87 23.84 16.84
N GLY A 28 -0.42 23.85 16.47
CA GLY A 28 -1.25 25.06 16.46
C GLY A 28 -1.35 25.72 17.83
N ILE A 29 -1.56 24.92 18.88
CA ILE A 29 -1.58 25.41 20.28
C ILE A 29 -0.23 26.00 20.67
N LEU A 30 0.88 25.33 20.33
CA LEU A 30 2.22 25.84 20.60
C LEU A 30 2.49 27.15 19.86
N VAL A 31 2.16 27.24 18.57
CA VAL A 31 2.33 28.46 17.77
C VAL A 31 1.50 29.60 18.36
N TYR A 32 0.25 29.34 18.75
CA TYR A 32 -0.59 30.34 19.42
C TYR A 32 0.05 30.85 20.71
N PHE A 33 0.53 29.95 21.58
CA PHE A 33 1.17 30.32 22.83
C PHE A 33 2.43 31.17 22.61
N LEU A 34 3.27 30.78 21.65
CA LEU A 34 4.49 31.52 21.29
C LEU A 34 4.19 32.92 20.74
N LEU A 35 3.21 33.03 19.83
CA LEU A 35 2.82 34.32 19.24
C LEU A 35 2.15 35.24 20.27
N SER A 36 1.29 34.68 21.13
CA SER A 36 0.62 35.44 22.19
C SER A 36 1.62 35.95 23.24
N SER A 37 2.59 35.13 23.63
CA SER A 37 3.65 35.53 24.58
C SER A 37 4.56 36.62 24.00
N SER A 38 4.75 36.61 22.68
CA SER A 38 5.56 37.60 21.96
C SER A 38 4.83 38.91 21.67
N GLY A 39 3.57 39.08 22.11
CA GLY A 39 2.78 40.30 21.88
C GLY A 39 2.35 40.51 20.42
N VAL A 40 2.36 39.45 19.60
CA VAL A 40 1.98 39.54 18.19
C VAL A 40 0.46 39.71 18.07
N SER A 41 0.01 40.77 17.39
CA SER A 41 -1.41 40.93 17.06
C SER A 41 -1.91 39.77 16.18
N ASP A 42 -3.17 39.38 16.38
CA ASP A 42 -3.85 38.30 15.65
C ASP A 42 -3.17 36.93 15.80
N ALA A 43 -2.53 36.67 16.95
CA ALA A 43 -1.84 35.41 17.26
C ALA A 43 -2.71 34.17 16.99
N LEU A 44 -3.99 34.21 17.37
CA LEU A 44 -4.94 33.11 17.13
C LEU A 44 -5.16 32.86 15.64
N LEU A 45 -5.42 33.91 14.85
CA LEU A 45 -5.65 33.78 13.42
C LEU A 45 -4.41 33.21 12.72
N LYS A 46 -3.22 33.72 13.03
CA LYS A 46 -1.95 33.24 12.47
C LYS A 46 -1.68 31.77 12.83
N ALA A 47 -1.96 31.38 14.07
CA ALA A 47 -1.83 29.99 14.50
C ALA A 47 -2.78 29.06 13.71
N VAL A 48 -4.06 29.43 13.61
CA VAL A 48 -5.06 28.65 12.84
C VAL A 48 -4.67 28.54 11.36
N VAL A 49 -4.26 29.64 10.73
CA VAL A 49 -3.80 29.64 9.33
C VAL A 49 -2.60 28.72 9.16
N SER A 50 -1.63 28.76 10.07
CA SER A 50 -0.45 27.88 10.01
C SER A 50 -0.83 26.40 10.12
N THR A 51 -1.74 26.04 11.04
CA THR A 51 -2.25 24.67 11.19
C THR A 51 -2.97 24.19 9.93
N VAL A 52 -3.82 25.03 9.32
CA VAL A 52 -4.53 24.69 8.08
C VAL A 52 -3.55 24.46 6.93
N ILE A 53 -2.54 25.33 6.78
CA ILE A 53 -1.52 25.18 5.73
C ILE A 53 -0.76 23.86 5.91
N ILE A 54 -0.33 23.53 7.13
CA ILE A 54 0.36 22.27 7.44
C ILE A 54 -0.54 21.08 7.10
N GLN A 55 -1.83 21.15 7.47
CA GLN A 55 -2.77 20.06 7.22
C GLN A 55 -2.98 19.82 5.72
N ILE A 56 -3.15 20.88 4.93
CA ILE A 56 -3.29 20.79 3.47
C ILE A 56 -2.01 20.24 2.85
N ALA A 57 -0.84 20.72 3.29
CA ALA A 57 0.46 20.25 2.81
C ALA A 57 0.64 18.74 3.06
N PHE A 58 0.04 18.18 4.12
CA PHE A 58 0.10 16.75 4.44
C PHE A 58 -0.77 15.87 3.54
N LEU A 59 -1.81 16.41 2.91
CA LEU A 59 -2.72 15.63 2.06
C LEU A 59 -2.03 15.13 0.78
N ILE A 60 -1.17 15.97 0.19
CA ILE A 60 -0.47 15.68 -1.07
C ILE A 60 0.40 14.41 -0.96
N PRO A 61 1.37 14.31 -0.03
CA PRO A 61 2.22 13.11 0.07
C PRO A 61 1.41 11.86 0.44
N VAL A 62 0.40 11.97 1.31
CA VAL A 62 -0.45 10.82 1.68
C VAL A 62 -1.18 10.27 0.45
N PHE A 63 -1.76 11.14 -0.37
CA PHE A 63 -2.45 10.74 -1.59
C PHE A 63 -1.48 10.15 -2.63
N LEU A 64 -0.30 10.75 -2.78
CA LEU A 64 0.73 10.28 -3.71
C LEU A 64 1.23 8.89 -3.33
N ILE A 65 1.62 8.69 -2.07
CA ILE A 65 2.09 7.39 -1.56
C ILE A 65 1.01 6.34 -1.71
N ARG A 66 -0.24 6.66 -1.40
CA ARG A 66 -1.38 5.74 -1.59
C ARG A 66 -1.47 5.27 -3.04
N THR A 67 -1.44 6.20 -3.98
CA THR A 67 -1.53 5.88 -5.41
C THR A 67 -0.34 5.04 -5.88
N MET A 68 0.87 5.34 -5.38
CA MET A 68 2.06 4.55 -5.72
C MET A 68 1.98 3.12 -5.16
N VAL A 69 1.59 2.94 -3.90
CA VAL A 69 1.44 1.61 -3.31
C VAL A 69 0.39 0.79 -4.08
N ASP A 70 -0.75 1.39 -4.42
CA ASP A 70 -1.78 0.71 -5.21
C ASP A 70 -1.25 0.28 -6.58
N LYS A 71 -0.54 1.17 -7.28
CA LYS A 71 -0.05 0.92 -8.64
C LYS A 71 1.12 -0.06 -8.69
N TYR A 72 2.11 0.10 -7.82
CA TYR A 72 3.38 -0.62 -7.91
C TYR A 72 3.41 -1.90 -7.07
N ILE A 73 2.68 -1.94 -5.95
CA ILE A 73 2.70 -3.09 -5.02
C ILE A 73 1.41 -3.90 -5.14
N VAL A 74 0.26 -3.26 -4.91
CA VAL A 74 -1.04 -3.99 -4.85
C VAL A 74 -1.39 -4.59 -6.20
N SER A 75 -1.12 -3.89 -7.31
CA SER A 75 -1.35 -4.44 -8.66
C SER A 75 -0.52 -5.71 -8.91
N LYS A 76 0.79 -5.67 -8.66
CA LYS A 76 1.68 -6.83 -8.84
C LYS A 76 1.23 -8.03 -8.00
N ILE A 77 0.88 -7.79 -6.73
CA ILE A 77 0.37 -8.85 -5.84
C ILE A 77 -0.93 -9.45 -6.39
N LYS A 78 -1.85 -8.64 -6.92
CA LYS A 78 -3.09 -9.14 -7.54
C LYS A 78 -2.81 -9.98 -8.77
N ASP A 79 -1.83 -9.61 -9.59
CA ASP A 79 -1.48 -10.36 -10.79
C ASP A 79 -0.90 -11.73 -10.44
N VAL A 80 0.02 -11.79 -9.48
CA VAL A 80 0.55 -13.07 -8.95
C VAL A 80 -0.56 -13.90 -8.30
N SER A 81 -1.43 -13.27 -7.49
CA SER A 81 -2.55 -13.97 -6.85
C SER A 81 -3.53 -14.58 -7.85
N LYS A 82 -3.79 -13.90 -8.98
CA LYS A 82 -4.63 -14.45 -10.05
C LYS A 82 -3.96 -15.64 -10.73
N ALA A 83 -2.67 -15.54 -11.03
CA ALA A 83 -1.92 -16.63 -11.64
C ALA A 83 -1.90 -17.87 -10.73
N LEU A 84 -1.71 -17.68 -9.43
CA LEU A 84 -1.81 -18.76 -8.45
C LEU A 84 -3.21 -19.37 -8.35
N GLN A 85 -4.26 -18.56 -8.54
CA GLN A 85 -5.62 -19.07 -8.59
C GLN A 85 -5.82 -20.01 -9.77
N GLU A 86 -5.35 -19.66 -10.97
CA GLU A 86 -5.34 -20.55 -12.14
C GLU A 86 -4.60 -21.86 -11.87
N VAL A 87 -3.37 -21.77 -11.35
CA VAL A 87 -2.56 -22.93 -10.97
C VAL A 87 -3.29 -23.82 -9.95
N SER A 88 -3.95 -23.23 -8.95
CA SER A 88 -4.72 -23.98 -7.95
C SER A 88 -5.95 -24.70 -8.52
N THR A 89 -6.47 -24.24 -9.66
CA THR A 89 -7.57 -24.91 -10.37
C THR A 89 -7.09 -26.02 -11.32
N GLY A 90 -5.79 -26.30 -11.36
CA GLY A 90 -5.16 -27.29 -12.22
C GLY A 90 -4.71 -26.75 -13.59
N ASN A 91 -4.92 -25.46 -13.86
CA ASN A 91 -4.43 -24.81 -15.07
C ASN A 91 -2.93 -24.49 -14.94
N LEU A 92 -2.10 -25.52 -15.12
CA LEU A 92 -0.65 -25.38 -15.02
C LEU A 92 -0.03 -24.74 -16.26
N ASP A 93 -0.77 -24.50 -17.34
CA ASP A 93 -0.27 -23.77 -18.52
C ASP A 93 -0.24 -22.25 -18.32
N TYR A 94 -0.88 -21.74 -17.26
CA TYR A 94 -0.90 -20.32 -16.96
C TYR A 94 0.42 -19.87 -16.31
N GLU A 95 1.28 -19.21 -17.08
CA GLU A 95 2.57 -18.70 -16.59
C GLU A 95 2.43 -17.53 -15.62
N ILE A 96 3.25 -17.54 -14.56
CA ILE A 96 3.37 -16.41 -13.64
C ILE A 96 4.39 -15.43 -14.21
N LYS A 97 3.93 -14.25 -14.64
CA LYS A 97 4.82 -13.22 -15.19
C LYS A 97 5.82 -12.73 -14.15
N VAL A 98 7.11 -12.86 -14.46
CA VAL A 98 8.22 -12.37 -13.66
C VAL A 98 8.79 -11.12 -14.33
N GLU A 99 8.53 -9.95 -13.73
CA GLU A 99 9.05 -8.67 -14.24
C GLU A 99 9.47 -7.76 -13.08
N GLY A 100 10.75 -7.38 -13.06
CA GLY A 100 11.33 -6.47 -12.08
C GLY A 100 12.68 -6.96 -11.56
N ASN A 101 13.09 -6.40 -10.43
CA ASN A 101 14.29 -6.81 -9.70
C ASN A 101 14.15 -6.42 -8.21
N ASP A 102 12.97 -6.69 -7.66
CA ASP A 102 12.58 -6.37 -6.29
C ASP A 102 12.06 -7.63 -5.56
N GLU A 103 11.71 -7.51 -4.29
CA GLU A 103 11.25 -8.62 -3.46
C GLU A 103 9.93 -9.23 -3.99
N LEU A 104 9.11 -8.47 -4.71
CA LEU A 104 7.89 -8.98 -5.36
C LEU A 104 8.23 -9.83 -6.59
N THR A 105 9.33 -9.50 -7.28
CA THR A 105 9.85 -10.29 -8.40
C THR A 105 10.38 -11.62 -7.90
N GLU A 106 11.18 -11.62 -6.83
CA GLU A 106 11.68 -12.86 -6.20
C GLU A 106 10.53 -13.77 -5.72
N LEU A 107 9.45 -13.16 -5.20
CA LEU A 107 8.22 -13.88 -4.83
C LEU A 107 7.55 -14.52 -6.06
N ALA A 108 7.40 -13.76 -7.16
CA ALA A 108 6.83 -14.25 -8.40
C ALA A 108 7.65 -15.41 -8.98
N GLU A 109 8.99 -15.30 -8.99
CA GLU A 109 9.88 -16.37 -9.43
C GLU A 109 9.74 -17.64 -8.60
N SER A 110 9.62 -17.49 -7.27
CA SER A 110 9.45 -18.63 -6.37
C SER A 110 8.15 -19.38 -6.66
N PHE A 111 7.07 -18.66 -6.93
CA PHE A 111 5.81 -19.27 -7.34
C PHE A 111 5.86 -19.87 -8.74
N GLU A 112 6.59 -19.26 -9.66
CA GLU A 112 6.74 -19.80 -11.01
C GLU A 112 7.50 -21.13 -10.98
N ARG A 113 8.57 -21.23 -10.19
CA ARG A 113 9.28 -22.50 -9.94
C ARG A 113 8.34 -23.56 -9.36
N MET A 114 7.44 -23.17 -8.46
CA MET A 114 6.44 -24.10 -7.89
C MET A 114 5.47 -24.60 -8.97
N ARG A 115 4.94 -23.70 -9.82
CA ARG A 115 4.07 -24.08 -10.94
C ARG A 115 4.77 -25.06 -11.90
N ILE A 116 6.00 -24.76 -12.31
CA ILE A 116 6.78 -25.60 -13.24
C ILE A 116 7.03 -26.98 -12.62
N SER A 117 7.38 -27.04 -11.34
CA SER A 117 7.57 -28.31 -10.63
C SER A 117 6.28 -29.15 -10.62
N MET A 118 5.14 -28.55 -10.30
CA MET A 118 3.85 -29.24 -10.36
C MET A 118 3.54 -29.75 -11.76
N LYS A 119 3.77 -28.91 -12.78
CA LYS A 119 3.53 -29.30 -14.18
C LYS A 119 4.39 -30.49 -14.58
N THR A 120 5.68 -30.44 -14.28
CA THR A 120 6.62 -31.52 -14.57
C THR A 120 6.22 -32.83 -13.90
N ILE A 121 5.76 -32.77 -12.64
CA ILE A 121 5.28 -33.97 -11.93
C ILE A 121 4.02 -34.54 -12.60
N MET A 122 3.10 -33.67 -13.02
CA MET A 122 1.85 -34.09 -13.66
C MET A 122 2.11 -34.71 -15.04
N ASP A 123 2.97 -34.08 -15.86
CA ASP A 123 3.37 -34.60 -17.16
C ASP A 123 4.02 -35.99 -17.04
N LYS A 124 4.91 -36.18 -16.04
CA LYS A 124 5.53 -37.49 -15.77
C LYS A 124 4.55 -38.58 -15.33
N LEU A 125 3.52 -38.20 -14.58
CA LEU A 125 2.45 -39.12 -14.19
C LEU A 125 1.60 -39.53 -15.39
N GLU A 126 1.33 -38.60 -16.32
CA GLU A 126 0.58 -38.87 -17.54
C GLU A 126 1.36 -39.76 -18.52
N GLU A 127 2.68 -39.59 -18.58
CA GLU A 127 3.59 -40.42 -19.38
C GLU A 127 3.89 -41.79 -18.73
N GLY A 128 3.50 -42.00 -17.46
CA GLY A 128 3.74 -43.23 -16.71
C GLY A 128 5.19 -43.45 -16.33
N GLU A 129 5.99 -42.39 -16.23
CA GLU A 129 7.40 -42.44 -15.80
C GLU A 129 7.57 -42.67 -14.28
N ILE A 130 6.49 -42.48 -13.52
CA ILE A 130 6.41 -42.66 -12.06
C ILE A 130 5.05 -43.21 -11.63
#